data_AF-A0A315X3H7-F1
#
_entry.id   AF-A0A315X3H7-F1
#
_cell.length_a   1.000
_cell.length_b   1.000
_cell.length_c   1.000
_cell.angle_alpha   90.00
_cell.angle_beta   90.00
_cell.angle_gamma   90.00
#
_symmetry.space_group_name_H-M   'P 1'
#
loop_
_entity.id
_entity.type
_entity.pdbx_description
1 polymer ?
#
loop_
_entity_poly.entity_id
_entity_poly.type
_entity_poly.pdbx_seq_one_letter_code
_entity_poly.pdbx_strand_id
1 'polypeptide(L)'
;MGSARDIVEQCGVPRFLFTDFPLGNPCGAPYDVAMQSAIVEMALELVESAKAPRTTVQTPFRWRNDDWRRDFMRVDGEDIDELRRLGDERRAEQAASHRG
;
A
#
# COMPACT_ATOMS: atom_id res chain seq x y z
N MET A 1 -5.47 2.70 -7.65
CA MET A 1 -5.51 1.34 -7.09
C MET A 1 -4.36 1.17 -6.10
N GLY A 2 -4.52 0.40 -5.03
CA GLY A 2 -3.51 0.32 -3.95
C GLY A 2 -3.87 -0.65 -2.83
N SER A 3 -2.97 -0.77 -1.84
CA SER A 3 -3.12 -1.67 -0.69
C SER A 3 -3.18 -0.96 0.68
N ALA A 4 -3.05 0.37 0.71
CA ALA A 4 -3.12 1.16 1.94
C ALA A 4 -4.46 1.92 2.01
N ARG A 5 -5.52 1.22 2.41
CA ARG A 5 -6.89 1.74 2.34
C ARG A 5 -7.11 2.99 3.18
N ASP A 6 -6.73 2.92 4.44
CA ASP A 6 -6.85 3.99 5.42
C ASP A 6 -6.15 5.28 4.96
N ILE A 7 -4.91 5.18 4.51
CA ILE A 7 -4.12 6.31 4.02
C ILE A 7 -4.80 6.95 2.81
N VAL A 8 -5.18 6.14 1.82
CA VAL A 8 -5.72 6.65 0.56
C VAL A 8 -7.13 7.23 0.74
N GLU A 9 -7.96 6.61 1.58
CA GLU A 9 -9.28 7.14 1.94
C GLU A 9 -9.16 8.45 2.74
N GLN A 10 -8.19 8.55 3.66
CA GLN A 10 -7.91 9.78 4.41
C GLN A 10 -7.45 10.91 3.48
N CYS A 11 -6.58 10.63 2.51
CA CYS A 11 -6.19 11.60 1.47
C CYS A 11 -7.38 12.04 0.58
N GLY A 12 -8.49 11.30 0.59
CA GLY A 12 -9.71 11.68 -0.11
C GLY A 12 -9.58 11.63 -1.63
N VAL A 13 -8.84 10.66 -2.16
CA VAL A 13 -8.66 10.52 -3.62
C VAL A 13 -10.00 10.35 -4.34
N PRO A 14 -10.14 10.79 -5.60
CA PRO A 14 -11.42 10.73 -6.31
C PRO A 14 -11.96 9.29 -6.49
N ARG A 15 -11.08 8.32 -6.74
CA ARG A 15 -11.41 6.92 -7.01
C ARG A 15 -10.31 6.01 -6.47
N PHE A 16 -10.68 4.92 -5.82
CA PHE A 16 -9.73 3.97 -5.27
C PHE A 16 -10.20 2.52 -5.42
N LEU A 17 -9.43 1.72 -6.16
CA LEU A 17 -9.55 0.27 -6.12
C LEU A 17 -8.58 -0.26 -5.05
N PHE A 18 -9.13 -0.84 -3.99
CA PHE A 18 -8.40 -1.43 -2.88
C PHE A 18 -8.17 -2.93 -3.10
N THR A 19 -6.92 -3.36 -3.04
CA THR A 19 -6.52 -4.78 -3.01
C THR A 19 -5.85 -5.07 -1.67
N ASP A 20 -6.47 -5.93 -0.87
CA ASP A 20 -6.07 -6.24 0.52
C ASP A 20 -4.85 -7.19 0.61
N PHE A 21 -3.76 -6.77 -0.02
CA PHE A 21 -2.50 -7.49 -0.21
C PHE A 21 -1.35 -6.74 0.51
N PRO A 22 -0.18 -7.38 0.70
CA PRO A 22 0.99 -6.69 1.25
C PRO A 22 1.34 -5.44 0.44
N LEU A 23 1.75 -4.38 1.13
CA LEU A 23 2.12 -3.11 0.48
C LEU A 23 3.15 -3.35 -0.63
N GLY A 24 2.93 -2.73 -1.79
CA GLY A 24 3.74 -2.95 -2.99
C GLY A 24 3.18 -3.99 -3.96
N ASN A 25 2.09 -4.69 -3.62
CA ASN A 25 1.43 -5.67 -4.49
C ASN A 25 -0.01 -5.27 -4.88
N PRO A 26 -0.27 -4.03 -5.33
CA PRO A 26 -1.64 -3.54 -5.53
C PRO A 26 -2.36 -4.19 -6.73
N CYS A 27 -1.59 -4.72 -7.68
CA CYS A 27 -2.10 -5.27 -8.93
C CYS A 27 -2.27 -6.78 -8.92
N GLY A 28 -1.95 -7.50 -7.84
CA GLY A 28 -2.05 -8.96 -7.85
C GLY A 28 -0.89 -9.67 -7.15
N ALA A 29 -1.03 -10.98 -7.00
CA ALA A 29 0.08 -11.83 -6.54
C ALA A 29 1.17 -11.93 -7.63
N PRO A 30 2.45 -12.10 -7.24
CA PRO A 30 3.53 -12.32 -8.18
C PRO A 30 3.23 -13.49 -9.12
N TYR A 31 3.49 -13.27 -10.42
CA TYR A 31 3.32 -14.25 -11.51
C TYR A 31 1.89 -14.76 -11.78
N ASP A 32 0.88 -14.25 -11.07
CA ASP A 32 -0.52 -14.56 -11.36
C ASP A 32 -1.07 -13.56 -12.40
N VAL A 33 -0.78 -13.82 -13.67
CA VAL A 33 -1.17 -12.94 -14.78
C VAL A 33 -2.69 -12.79 -14.88
N ALA A 34 -3.46 -13.86 -14.58
CA ALA A 34 -4.91 -13.82 -14.66
C ALA A 34 -5.51 -12.89 -13.59
N MET A 35 -5.04 -13.00 -12.34
CA MET A 35 -5.41 -12.08 -11.27
C MET A 35 -4.99 -10.65 -11.60
N GLN A 36 -3.78 -10.48 -12.14
CA GLN A 36 -3.26 -9.16 -12.49
C GLN A 36 -4.11 -8.45 -13.54
N SER A 37 -4.48 -9.15 -14.61
CA SER A 37 -5.37 -8.63 -15.64
C SER A 37 -6.74 -8.27 -15.05
N ALA A 38 -7.34 -9.16 -14.25
CA ALA A 38 -8.65 -8.92 -13.65
C ALA A 38 -8.67 -7.68 -12.73
N ILE A 39 -7.61 -7.48 -11.93
CA ILE A 39 -7.48 -6.30 -11.06
C ILE A 39 -7.35 -5.01 -11.89
N VAL A 40 -6.59 -5.04 -12.98
CA VAL A 40 -6.45 -3.89 -13.89
C VAL A 40 -7.78 -3.57 -14.58
N GLU A 41 -8.50 -4.58 -15.06
CA GLU A 41 -9.83 -4.42 -15.67
C GLU A 41 -10.82 -3.75 -14.70
N MET A 42 -10.89 -4.21 -13.44
CA MET A 42 -11.74 -3.56 -12.43
C MET A 42 -11.33 -2.12 -12.13
N ALA A 43 -10.03 -1.80 -12.22
CA ALA A 43 -9.56 -0.43 -12.02
C ALA A 43 -10.04 0.48 -13.16
N LEU A 44 -10.03 -0.02 -14.39
CA LEU A 44 -10.58 0.67 -15.56
C LEU A 44 -12.11 0.80 -15.46
N GLU A 45 -12.81 -0.24 -15.03
CA GLU A 45 -14.25 -0.18 -14.81
C GLU A 45 -14.62 0.85 -13.74
N LEU A 46 -13.85 0.95 -12.64
CA LEU A 46 -14.05 1.97 -11.63
C LEU A 46 -13.84 3.39 -12.18
N VAL A 47 -12.94 3.57 -13.14
CA VAL A 47 -12.73 4.87 -13.82
C VAL A 47 -14.00 5.32 -14.54
N GLU A 48 -14.69 4.40 -15.20
CA GLU A 48 -15.89 4.69 -16.01
C GLU A 48 -17.18 4.75 -15.18
N SER A 49 -17.30 3.90 -14.16
CA SER A 49 -18.56 3.66 -13.45
C SER A 49 -18.78 4.57 -12.24
N ALA A 50 -17.72 5.08 -11.59
CA ALA A 50 -17.83 5.85 -10.36
C ALA A 50 -18.69 7.11 -10.54
N LYS A 51 -19.70 7.28 -9.68
CA LYS A 51 -20.65 8.41 -9.76
C LYS A 51 -20.30 9.59 -8.84
N ALA A 52 -19.37 9.39 -7.90
CA ALA A 52 -18.98 10.39 -6.92
C ALA A 52 -17.47 10.34 -6.63
N PRO A 53 -16.85 11.45 -6.19
CA PRO A 53 -15.50 11.42 -5.64
C PRO A 53 -15.45 10.57 -4.36
N ARG A 54 -14.25 10.16 -3.95
CA ARG A 54 -14.02 9.29 -2.79
C ARG A 54 -14.74 7.94 -2.87
N THR A 55 -14.91 7.43 -4.08
CA THR A 55 -15.45 6.07 -4.30
C THR A 55 -14.34 5.04 -4.11
N THR A 56 -14.52 4.14 -3.14
CA THR A 56 -13.66 2.97 -2.94
C THR A 56 -14.38 1.69 -3.35
N VAL A 57 -13.71 0.83 -4.12
CA VAL A 57 -14.13 -0.54 -4.41
C VAL A 57 -13.03 -1.50 -3.97
N GLN A 58 -13.39 -2.63 -3.36
CA GLN A 58 -12.44 -3.65 -2.94
C GLN A 58 -12.45 -4.82 -3.93
N THR A 59 -11.28 -5.33 -4.28
CA THR A 59 -11.14 -6.53 -5.11
C THR A 59 -11.56 -7.79 -4.35
N PRO A 60 -12.05 -8.84 -5.03
CA PRO A 60 -12.48 -10.08 -4.37
C PRO A 60 -11.33 -11.03 -4.04
N PHE A 61 -10.09 -10.69 -4.44
CA PHE A 61 -8.94 -11.58 -4.32
C PHE A 61 -8.38 -11.59 -2.90
N ARG A 62 -7.76 -12.71 -2.52
CA ARG A 62 -7.07 -12.88 -1.24
C ARG A 62 -5.60 -13.21 -1.47
N TRP A 63 -4.75 -12.69 -0.59
CA TRP A 63 -3.37 -13.13 -0.53
C TRP A 63 -3.30 -14.58 -0.03
N ARG A 64 -2.19 -15.28 -0.33
CA ARG A 64 -2.01 -16.70 -0.01
C ARG A 64 -2.35 -17.06 1.44
N ASN A 65 -1.96 -16.19 2.37
CA ASN A 65 -2.26 -16.25 3.80
C ASN A 65 -2.23 -14.84 4.39
N ASP A 66 -2.51 -14.73 5.69
CA ASP A 66 -2.53 -13.45 6.41
C ASP A 66 -1.28 -13.20 7.28
N ASP A 67 -0.31 -14.11 7.27
CA ASP A 67 0.91 -14.02 8.10
C ASP A 67 1.67 -12.71 7.88
N TRP A 68 1.66 -12.21 6.64
CA TRP A 68 2.30 -10.95 6.29
C TRP A 68 1.78 -9.76 7.09
N ARG A 69 0.54 -9.76 7.60
CA ARG A 69 0.01 -8.63 8.37
C ARG A 69 0.72 -8.46 9.70
N ARG A 70 1.11 -9.57 10.33
CA ARG A 70 1.90 -9.57 11.57
C ARG A 70 3.33 -9.14 11.29
N ASP A 71 3.90 -9.58 10.17
CA ASP A 71 5.32 -9.43 9.90
C ASP A 71 5.66 -8.10 9.19
N PHE A 72 4.69 -7.51 8.49
CA PHE A 72 4.87 -6.27 7.74
C PHE A 72 5.07 -5.08 8.68
N MET A 73 6.24 -4.43 8.55
CA MET A 73 6.64 -3.28 9.38
C MET A 73 6.59 -3.56 10.90
N ARG A 74 6.73 -4.83 11.31
CA ARG A 74 6.76 -5.20 12.73
C ARG A 74 7.98 -4.55 13.39
N VAL A 75 7.74 -3.89 14.52
CA VAL A 75 8.79 -3.35 15.39
C VAL A 75 8.69 -4.07 16.72
N ASP A 76 9.68 -4.92 16.99
CA ASP A 76 9.77 -5.66 18.24
C ASP A 76 10.54 -4.83 19.29
N GLY A 77 10.25 -5.06 20.57
CA GLY A 77 10.77 -4.22 21.67
C GLY A 77 12.30 -4.24 21.83
N GLU A 78 12.96 -5.27 21.31
CA GLU A 78 14.41 -5.48 21.40
C GLU A 78 15.20 -4.53 20.49
N ASP A 79 14.57 -3.98 19.43
CA ASP A 79 15.24 -3.17 18.41
C ASP A 79 14.93 -1.66 18.50
N ILE A 80 14.14 -1.22 19.48
CA ILE A 80 13.61 0.15 19.52
C ILE A 80 14.74 1.20 19.59
N ASP A 81 15.76 0.98 20.42
CA ASP A 81 16.84 1.96 20.59
C ASP A 81 17.75 2.04 19.35
N GLU A 82 17.96 0.91 18.69
CA GLU A 82 18.69 0.86 17.43
C GLU A 82 17.92 1.53 16.29
N LEU A 83 16.61 1.27 16.18
CA LEU A 83 15.74 1.93 15.20
C LEU A 83 15.67 3.45 15.42
N ARG A 84 15.70 3.91 16.68
CA ARG A 84 15.81 5.35 16.99
C ARG A 84 17.12 5.93 16.48
N ARG A 85 18.25 5.28 16.77
CA ARG A 85 19.58 5.70 16.32
C ARG A 85 19.65 5.80 14.79
N LEU A 86 19.21 4.76 14.09
CA LEU A 86 19.13 4.75 12.62
C LEU A 86 18.22 5.85 12.08
N GLY A 87 17.11 6.14 12.78
CA GLY A 87 16.21 7.24 12.45
C GLY A 87 16.86 8.62 12.59
N ASP A 88 17.66 8.85 13.62
CA ASP A 88 18.42 10.09 13.83
C ASP A 88 19.50 10.28 12.76
N GLU A 89 20.25 9.23 12.45
CA GLU A 89 21.29 9.23 11.41
C GLU A 89 20.71 9.59 10.05
N ARG A 90 19.61 8.93 9.65
CA ARG A 90 18.93 9.21 8.38
C ARG A 90 18.42 10.65 8.28
N ARG A 91 17.92 11.22 9.39
CA ARG A 91 17.49 12.64 9.42
C ARG A 91 18.67 13.60 9.26
N ALA A 92 19.81 13.30 9.89
CA ALA A 92 21.02 14.10 9.75
C ALA A 92 21.55 14.08 8.29
N GLU A 93 21.57 12.91 7.65
CA GLU A 93 21.95 12.75 6.24
C GLU A 93 21.02 13.54 5.32
N GLN A 94 19.71 13.40 5.48
CA GLN A 94 18.72 14.14 4.67
C GLN A 94 18.87 15.66 4.80
N ALA A 95 19.15 16.15 6.01
CA ALA A 95 19.39 17.57 6.25
C ALA A 95 20.71 18.06 5.61
N ALA A 96 21.74 17.22 5.53
CA ALA A 96 22.97 17.54 4.83
C ALA A 96 22.78 17.57 3.30
N SER A 97 22.02 16.63 2.74
CA SER A 97 21.76 16.56 1.29
C SER A 97 20.86 17.69 0.76
N HIS A 98 19.95 18.25 1.57
CA HIS A 98 19.08 19.37 1.16
C HIS A 98 19.77 20.75 1.18
N ARG A 99 21.02 20.84 1.64
CA ARG A 99 21.80 22.09 1.72
C ARG A 99 22.80 22.27 0.56
N GLY A 100 22.74 21.42 -0.46
CA GLY A 100 23.56 21.48 -1.68
C GLY A 100 22.79 22.02 -2.89
#